data_AF-A0A8T0HRI1-F1
#
_entry.id   AF-A0A8T0HRI1-F1
#
_cell.length_a   1.000
_cell.length_b   1.000
_cell.length_c   1.000
_cell.angle_alpha   90.00
_cell.angle_beta   90.00
_cell.angle_gamma   90.00
#
_symmetry.space_group_name_H-M   'P 1'
#
loop_
_entity.id
_entity.type
_entity.pdbx_description
1 polymer ?
#
loop_
_entity_poly.entity_id
_entity_poly.type
_entity_poly.pdbx_seq_one_letter_code
_entity_poly.pdbx_strand_id
1 'polypeptide(L)'
;MVEKKVAIVWFKHDLRMDDHPGLASAAQYDHVLPLFILDSSFYAGWSEERLAILFDAVADLRRSLKLIDSTLVIRKGRSKDVLLGLALQVHTMEIIAEEEIEEIWHDLLGSVSASLSVKSLSGPKTGVKYWRAPLYDLEDIEDLPDNYKEFICMRRRVLLPQNASTSLPSLPTDTEPGELPSLVDFIAISKKKSEENPFCEVLKAAQSQSAERLLLGEPHDTNGNVQQVTNATNATNAVERNWINPFSKQGDELPFNSVWEHKRYRIANVKTKSEVGKISGGATGALNMLREYLKALEITHNRRGGRIYEQILELEKRSGASFRAIFNRVLELGTLSRRRVYYEVVKYERDRGRSYVSPFGCLCSQPLPLLKTSSL
;
A
#
# COMPACT_ATOMS: atom_id res chain seq x y z
N MET A 1 31.34 8.25 -25.98
CA MET A 1 29.87 8.32 -25.91
C MET A 1 29.52 8.81 -24.52
N VAL A 2 28.61 9.76 -24.36
CA VAL A 2 28.15 10.17 -23.02
C VAL A 2 27.38 8.99 -22.45
N GLU A 3 27.84 8.49 -21.30
CA GLU A 3 27.18 7.38 -20.60
C GLU A 3 25.81 7.85 -20.13
N LYS A 4 24.74 7.25 -20.67
CA LYS A 4 23.37 7.64 -20.34
C LYS A 4 22.98 7.04 -19.00
N LYS A 5 22.43 7.86 -18.12
CA LYS A 5 21.96 7.46 -16.80
C LYS A 5 20.61 6.78 -16.92
N VAL A 6 20.55 5.51 -16.56
CA VAL A 6 19.31 4.74 -16.51
C VAL A 6 18.86 4.57 -15.06
N ALA A 7 17.56 4.73 -14.79
CA ALA A 7 16.95 4.36 -13.53
C ALA A 7 15.85 3.31 -13.74
N ILE A 8 15.81 2.31 -12.86
CA ILE A 8 14.69 1.37 -12.75
C ILE A 8 13.78 1.87 -11.63
N VAL A 9 12.48 2.03 -11.90
CA VAL A 9 11.48 2.32 -10.87
C VAL A 9 10.68 1.04 -10.63
N TRP A 10 10.90 0.39 -9.49
CA TRP A 10 10.24 -0.87 -9.16
C TRP A 10 8.94 -0.66 -8.38
N PHE A 11 7.83 -0.95 -9.05
CA PHE A 11 6.49 -0.91 -8.49
C PHE A 11 6.13 -2.23 -7.79
N LYS A 12 5.57 -2.12 -6.58
CA LYS A 12 5.15 -3.22 -5.69
C LYS A 12 3.73 -2.97 -5.16
N HIS A 13 3.62 -2.11 -4.15
CA HIS A 13 2.38 -1.70 -3.49
C HIS A 13 2.09 -0.20 -3.69
N ASP A 14 2.67 0.39 -4.73
CA ASP A 14 2.64 1.80 -5.12
C ASP A 14 2.11 1.96 -6.56
N LEU A 15 1.13 1.15 -6.96
CA LEU A 15 0.65 1.00 -8.35
C LEU A 15 -0.14 2.23 -8.88
N ARG A 16 0.47 3.41 -8.85
CA ARG A 16 -0.11 4.70 -9.22
C ARG A 16 0.96 5.60 -9.86
N MET A 17 0.51 6.54 -10.68
CA MET A 17 1.38 7.61 -11.22
C MET A 17 1.37 8.87 -10.35
N ASP A 18 0.26 9.10 -9.68
CA ASP A 18 0.04 10.25 -8.82
C ASP A 18 0.67 10.06 -7.44
N ASP A 19 1.10 11.14 -6.82
CA ASP A 19 1.71 11.12 -5.50
C ASP A 19 2.82 10.08 -5.35
N HIS A 20 3.69 9.99 -6.36
CA HIS A 20 4.75 8.99 -6.46
C HIS A 20 6.14 9.65 -6.50
N PRO A 21 6.72 10.00 -5.33
CA PRO A 21 8.06 10.58 -5.22
C PRO A 21 9.16 9.81 -5.95
N GLY A 22 9.11 8.47 -5.95
CA GLY A 22 10.10 7.64 -6.68
C GLY A 22 10.15 7.96 -8.17
N LEU A 23 9.00 7.90 -8.83
CA LEU A 23 8.82 8.25 -10.23
C LEU A 23 9.17 9.71 -10.52
N ALA A 24 8.79 10.65 -9.65
CA ALA A 24 9.18 12.06 -9.77
C ALA A 24 10.71 12.22 -9.72
N SER A 25 11.38 11.50 -8.82
CA SER A 25 12.84 11.52 -8.73
C SER A 25 13.52 10.83 -9.91
N ALA A 26 12.88 9.84 -10.52
CA ALA A 26 13.39 9.15 -11.70
C ALA A 26 13.38 10.04 -12.95
N ALA A 27 12.56 11.10 -12.98
CA ALA A 27 12.49 12.02 -14.12
C ALA A 27 13.80 12.79 -14.40
N GLN A 28 14.75 12.79 -13.46
CA GLN A 28 16.08 13.40 -13.64
C GLN A 28 17.08 12.53 -14.43
N TYR A 29 16.72 11.30 -14.76
CA TYR A 29 17.56 10.35 -15.50
C TYR A 29 17.34 10.46 -17.01
N ASP A 30 18.30 10.00 -17.81
CA ASP A 30 18.20 10.04 -19.28
C ASP A 30 17.20 8.99 -19.79
N HIS A 31 17.10 7.86 -19.09
CA HIS A 31 16.15 6.80 -19.37
C HIS A 31 15.53 6.26 -18.09
N VAL A 32 14.23 5.98 -18.13
CA VAL A 32 13.49 5.40 -17.00
C VAL A 32 12.83 4.11 -17.42
N LEU A 33 12.99 3.08 -16.60
CA LEU A 33 12.39 1.77 -16.76
C LEU A 33 11.41 1.51 -15.61
N PRO A 34 10.11 1.84 -15.77
CA PRO A 34 9.05 1.41 -14.86
C PRO A 34 8.92 -0.11 -14.88
N LEU A 35 9.06 -0.78 -13.74
CA LEU A 35 9.11 -2.24 -13.64
C LEU A 35 8.04 -2.75 -12.68
N PHE A 36 7.30 -3.77 -13.10
CA PHE A 36 6.49 -4.63 -12.25
C PHE A 36 6.95 -6.09 -12.40
N ILE A 37 7.11 -6.79 -11.27
CA ILE A 37 7.57 -8.18 -11.23
C ILE A 37 6.45 -9.04 -10.66
N LEU A 38 5.95 -9.98 -11.48
CA LEU A 38 5.05 -11.02 -11.03
C LEU A 38 5.86 -12.14 -10.38
N ASP A 39 6.11 -11.97 -9.09
CA ASP A 39 6.83 -12.92 -8.26
C ASP A 39 5.85 -13.72 -7.38
N SER A 40 5.71 -15.01 -7.67
CA SER A 40 4.74 -15.86 -6.99
C SER A 40 5.02 -16.02 -5.50
N SER A 41 6.23 -15.74 -4.99
CA SER A 41 6.46 -15.80 -3.54
C SER A 41 5.73 -14.72 -2.76
N PHE A 42 5.43 -13.56 -3.35
CA PHE A 42 4.70 -12.49 -2.65
C PHE A 42 3.18 -12.64 -2.75
N TYR A 43 2.71 -13.22 -3.85
CA TYR A 43 1.28 -13.29 -4.18
C TYR A 43 0.66 -14.67 -3.91
N ALA A 44 1.47 -15.68 -3.55
CA ALA A 44 0.97 -16.97 -3.17
C ALA A 44 0.05 -16.86 -1.94
N GLY A 45 -1.10 -17.54 -2.01
CA GLY A 45 -2.13 -17.49 -0.95
C GLY A 45 -3.09 -16.30 -1.03
N TRP A 46 -2.88 -15.34 -1.94
CA TRP A 46 -3.88 -14.32 -2.22
C TRP A 46 -5.14 -14.94 -2.86
N SER A 47 -6.31 -14.39 -2.53
CA SER A 47 -7.57 -14.82 -3.15
C SER A 47 -7.62 -14.43 -4.63
N GLU A 48 -8.46 -15.10 -5.43
CA GLU A 48 -8.60 -14.76 -6.85
C GLU A 48 -9.14 -13.33 -7.04
N GLU A 49 -10.01 -12.88 -6.15
CA GLU A 49 -10.54 -11.52 -6.17
C GLU A 49 -9.42 -10.50 -5.93
N ARG A 50 -8.53 -10.77 -4.96
CA ARG A 50 -7.39 -9.89 -4.67
C ARG A 50 -6.41 -9.86 -5.85
N LEU A 51 -6.13 -11.01 -6.45
CA LEU A 51 -5.27 -11.11 -7.64
C LEU A 51 -5.89 -10.43 -8.87
N ALA A 52 -7.22 -10.47 -9.02
CA ALA A 52 -7.91 -9.75 -10.09
C ALA A 52 -7.82 -8.23 -9.93
N ILE A 53 -7.92 -7.71 -8.69
CA ILE A 53 -7.73 -6.28 -8.43
C ILE A 53 -6.27 -5.87 -8.69
N LEU A 54 -5.29 -6.70 -8.29
CA LEU A 54 -3.88 -6.48 -8.63
C LEU A 54 -3.67 -6.45 -10.14
N PHE A 55 -4.26 -7.40 -10.87
CA PHE A 55 -4.19 -7.45 -12.33
C PHE A 55 -4.72 -6.16 -12.97
N ASP A 56 -5.92 -5.72 -12.56
CA ASP A 56 -6.54 -4.48 -13.03
C ASP A 56 -5.67 -3.25 -12.71
N ALA A 57 -5.04 -3.22 -11.53
CA ALA A 57 -4.13 -2.16 -11.12
C ALA A 57 -2.88 -2.09 -12.00
N VAL A 58 -2.23 -3.23 -12.26
CA VAL A 58 -1.05 -3.31 -13.14
C VAL A 58 -1.42 -2.92 -14.58
N ALA A 59 -2.59 -3.36 -15.06
CA ALA A 59 -3.08 -3.00 -16.39
C ALA A 59 -3.36 -1.49 -16.51
N ASP A 60 -3.97 -0.87 -15.50
CA ASP A 60 -4.23 0.57 -15.47
C ASP A 60 -2.95 1.40 -15.37
N LEU A 61 -1.99 0.98 -14.54
CA LEU A 61 -0.68 1.63 -14.44
C LEU A 61 0.05 1.59 -15.79
N ARG A 62 0.06 0.44 -16.46
CA ARG A 62 0.66 0.31 -17.80
C ARG A 62 -0.02 1.22 -18.83
N ARG A 63 -1.35 1.32 -18.80
CA ARG A 63 -2.11 2.22 -19.67
C ARG A 63 -1.76 3.68 -19.37
N SER A 64 -1.68 4.05 -18.10
CA SER A 64 -1.37 5.41 -17.65
C SER A 64 0.04 5.84 -18.07
N LEU A 65 1.03 4.95 -17.97
CA LEU A 65 2.39 5.20 -18.48
C LEU A 65 2.43 5.38 -20.00
N LYS A 66 1.62 4.62 -20.75
CA LYS A 66 1.52 4.77 -22.22
C LYS A 66 0.94 6.10 -22.65
N LEU A 67 0.10 6.74 -21.84
CA LEU A 67 -0.46 8.06 -22.14
C LEU A 67 0.60 9.18 -22.08
N ILE A 68 1.77 8.91 -21.48
CA ILE A 68 2.90 9.85 -21.40
C ILE A 68 4.14 9.30 -22.13
N ASP A 69 3.92 8.53 -23.20
CA ASP A 69 4.95 7.96 -24.09
C ASP A 69 5.97 7.03 -23.39
N SER A 70 5.57 6.41 -22.28
CA SER A 70 6.33 5.37 -21.57
C SER A 70 5.58 4.03 -21.57
N THR A 71 6.04 3.04 -20.80
CA THR A 71 5.28 1.80 -20.55
C THR A 71 5.79 1.12 -19.29
N LEU A 72 4.92 0.34 -18.64
CA LEU A 72 5.32 -0.60 -17.61
C LEU A 72 5.98 -1.83 -18.24
N VAL A 73 7.21 -2.10 -17.83
CA VAL A 73 7.94 -3.34 -18.11
C VAL A 73 7.46 -4.41 -17.14
N ILE A 74 7.01 -5.54 -17.67
CA ILE A 74 6.49 -6.64 -16.87
C ILE A 74 7.43 -7.83 -16.99
N ARG A 75 7.81 -8.39 -15.85
CA ARG A 75 8.63 -9.61 -15.74
C ARG A 75 7.96 -10.62 -14.82
N LYS A 76 8.35 -11.88 -14.95
CA LYS A 76 7.88 -13.01 -14.13
C LYS A 76 9.09 -13.70 -13.53
N GLY A 77 9.01 -14.10 -12.27
CA GLY A 77 10.10 -14.81 -11.58
C GLY A 77 10.47 -14.16 -10.26
N ARG A 78 11.54 -14.67 -9.63
CA ARG A 78 12.06 -14.16 -8.35
C ARG A 78 12.55 -12.72 -8.52
N SER A 79 12.08 -11.82 -7.67
CA SER A 79 12.31 -10.38 -7.81
C SER A 79 13.79 -10.03 -7.74
N LYS A 80 14.56 -10.68 -6.86
CA LYS A 80 16.02 -10.50 -6.77
C LYS A 80 16.72 -10.80 -8.10
N ASP A 81 16.42 -11.94 -8.72
CA ASP A 81 17.08 -12.36 -9.96
C ASP A 81 16.71 -11.45 -11.12
N VAL A 82 15.43 -11.08 -11.23
CA VAL A 82 14.93 -10.15 -12.24
C VAL A 82 15.57 -8.77 -12.09
N LEU A 83 15.63 -8.22 -10.87
CA LEU A 83 16.25 -6.92 -10.60
C LEU A 83 17.74 -6.92 -10.95
N LEU A 84 18.48 -7.95 -10.53
CA LEU A 84 19.91 -8.07 -10.84
C LEU A 84 20.16 -8.26 -12.34
N GLY A 85 19.34 -9.07 -13.01
CA GLY A 85 19.42 -9.29 -14.44
C GLY A 85 19.16 -8.02 -15.24
N LEU A 86 18.07 -7.31 -14.93
CA LEU A 86 17.73 -6.05 -15.60
C LEU A 86 18.75 -4.96 -15.30
N ALA A 87 19.22 -4.83 -14.06
CA ALA A 87 20.23 -3.83 -13.70
C ALA A 87 21.51 -3.99 -14.52
N LEU A 88 21.95 -5.23 -14.77
CA LEU A 88 23.08 -5.53 -15.65
C LEU A 88 22.76 -5.28 -17.12
N GLN A 89 21.59 -5.72 -17.59
CA GLN A 89 21.18 -5.57 -18.99
C GLN A 89 21.16 -4.10 -19.42
N VAL A 90 20.59 -3.22 -18.60
CA VAL A 90 20.41 -1.80 -18.95
C VAL A 90 21.48 -0.89 -18.37
N HIS A 91 22.50 -1.45 -17.70
CA HIS A 91 23.56 -0.70 -17.01
C HIS A 91 22.97 0.39 -16.09
N THR A 92 22.03 0.00 -15.23
CA THR A 92 21.29 0.96 -14.41
C THR A 92 22.19 1.65 -13.38
N MET A 93 22.00 2.96 -13.21
CA MET A 93 22.67 3.73 -12.18
C MET A 93 21.95 3.59 -10.84
N GLU A 94 20.62 3.49 -10.86
CA GLU A 94 19.82 3.42 -9.64
C GLU A 94 18.60 2.52 -9.80
N ILE A 95 18.27 1.77 -8.75
CA ILE A 95 16.98 1.11 -8.58
C ILE A 95 16.22 1.92 -7.53
N ILE A 96 15.10 2.51 -7.93
CA ILE A 96 14.24 3.35 -7.09
C ILE A 96 13.01 2.52 -6.70
N ALA A 97 12.75 2.37 -5.40
CA ALA A 97 11.63 1.59 -4.88
C ALA A 97 11.00 2.26 -3.65
N GLU A 98 9.68 2.06 -3.44
CA GLU A 98 9.05 2.48 -2.18
C GLU A 98 9.71 1.71 -1.02
N GLU A 99 10.01 2.42 0.07
CA GLU A 99 10.47 1.84 1.32
C GLU A 99 9.34 1.05 1.97
N GLU A 100 9.57 -0.24 2.19
CA GLU A 100 8.61 -1.14 2.85
C GLU A 100 9.07 -1.38 4.28
N ILE A 101 8.11 -1.59 5.19
CA ILE A 101 8.39 -1.84 6.61
C ILE A 101 8.51 -3.36 6.85
N GLU A 102 7.86 -4.18 6.03
CA GLU A 102 7.93 -5.62 6.17
C GLU A 102 9.35 -6.14 5.85
N GLU A 103 9.93 -6.88 6.80
CA GLU A 103 11.28 -7.43 6.77
C GLU A 103 11.61 -8.14 5.45
N ILE A 104 10.64 -8.88 4.89
CA ILE A 104 10.82 -9.63 3.63
C ILE A 104 11.23 -8.72 2.44
N TRP A 105 10.69 -7.51 2.37
CA TRP A 105 11.03 -6.56 1.31
C TRP A 105 12.35 -5.87 1.58
N HIS A 106 12.59 -5.53 2.85
CA HIS A 106 13.83 -4.92 3.31
C HIS A 106 15.02 -5.86 3.04
N ASP A 107 14.92 -7.13 3.42
CA ASP A 107 15.95 -8.15 3.19
C ASP A 107 16.20 -8.40 1.71
N LEU A 108 15.13 -8.42 0.90
CA LEU A 108 15.27 -8.58 -0.54
C LEU A 108 16.09 -7.43 -1.16
N LEU A 109 15.73 -6.18 -0.88
CA LEU A 109 16.44 -5.01 -1.41
C LEU A 109 17.84 -4.87 -0.82
N GLY A 110 18.03 -5.21 0.46
CA GLY A 110 19.35 -5.31 1.08
C GLY A 110 20.23 -6.34 0.36
N SER A 111 19.69 -7.52 0.04
CA SER A 111 20.38 -8.57 -0.71
C SER A 111 20.71 -8.16 -2.15
N VAL A 112 19.80 -7.45 -2.83
CA VAL A 112 20.03 -6.87 -4.16
C VAL A 112 21.14 -5.82 -4.10
N SER A 113 21.08 -4.89 -3.14
CA SER A 113 22.08 -3.84 -2.93
C SER A 113 23.48 -4.41 -2.66
N ALA A 114 23.59 -5.42 -1.80
CA ALA A 114 24.84 -6.13 -1.53
C ALA A 114 25.39 -6.81 -2.81
N SER A 115 24.52 -7.48 -3.57
CA SER A 115 24.91 -8.17 -4.81
C SER A 115 25.37 -7.19 -5.90
N LEU A 116 24.74 -6.02 -6.01
CA LEU A 116 25.14 -4.97 -6.95
C LEU A 116 26.46 -4.30 -6.54
N SER A 117 26.70 -4.14 -5.25
CA SER A 117 27.95 -3.57 -4.72
C SER A 117 29.16 -4.44 -5.05
N VAL A 118 29.03 -5.78 -4.94
CA VAL A 118 30.10 -6.73 -5.33
C VAL A 118 30.38 -6.65 -6.83
N LYS A 119 29.35 -6.56 -7.67
CA LYS A 119 29.50 -6.48 -9.13
C LYS A 119 30.05 -5.12 -9.61
N SER A 120 29.77 -4.04 -8.88
CA SER A 120 30.22 -2.69 -9.20
C SER A 120 31.73 -2.49 -9.03
N LEU A 121 32.45 -3.40 -8.37
CA LEU A 121 33.92 -3.37 -8.32
C LEU A 121 34.57 -3.47 -9.73
N SER A 122 33.79 -3.85 -10.74
CA SER A 122 34.20 -3.99 -12.14
C SER A 122 33.48 -3.02 -13.11
N GLY A 123 32.69 -2.06 -12.62
CA GLY A 123 31.84 -1.19 -13.47
C GLY A 123 31.18 0.00 -12.76
N PRO A 124 30.17 0.66 -13.37
CA PRO A 124 29.44 1.77 -12.76
C PRO A 124 28.74 1.35 -11.47
N LYS A 125 28.79 2.20 -10.44
CA LYS A 125 28.19 1.91 -9.13
C LYS A 125 26.66 2.02 -9.22
N THR A 126 25.97 0.88 -9.27
CA THR A 126 24.51 0.84 -9.18
C THR A 126 24.07 0.95 -7.72
N GLY A 127 23.23 1.93 -7.40
CA GLY A 127 22.63 2.12 -6.09
C GLY A 127 21.19 1.61 -5.99
N VAL A 128 20.72 1.42 -4.75
CA VAL A 128 19.28 1.30 -4.43
C VAL A 128 18.88 2.56 -3.67
N LYS A 129 17.83 3.23 -4.13
CA LYS A 129 17.26 4.42 -3.51
C LYS A 129 15.83 4.16 -3.09
N TYR A 130 15.57 4.45 -1.83
CA TYR A 130 14.24 4.34 -1.24
C TYR A 130 13.50 5.66 -1.32
N TRP A 131 12.18 5.59 -1.43
CA TRP A 131 11.31 6.76 -1.30
C TRP A 131 10.13 6.44 -0.39
N ARG A 132 9.54 7.48 0.21
CA ARG A 132 8.41 7.38 1.14
C ARG A 132 7.32 8.39 0.78
N ALA A 133 6.09 8.09 1.17
CA ALA A 133 4.94 9.00 1.07
C ALA A 133 4.10 8.98 2.37
N PRO A 134 4.68 9.40 3.51
CA PRO A 134 3.93 9.41 4.76
C PRO A 134 2.75 10.38 4.66
N LEU A 135 1.64 10.06 5.32
CA LEU A 135 0.48 10.95 5.37
C LEU A 135 0.79 12.20 6.21
N TYR A 136 1.55 12.02 7.29
CA TYR A 136 1.88 13.08 8.24
C TYR A 136 3.34 13.50 8.09
N ASP A 137 3.60 14.76 8.44
CA ASP A 137 4.93 15.34 8.52
C ASP A 137 5.65 14.81 9.76
N LEU A 138 6.40 13.72 9.58
CA LEU A 138 7.20 13.04 10.58
C LEU A 138 8.64 12.97 10.07
N GLU A 139 9.60 13.35 10.91
CA GLU A 139 11.02 13.27 10.57
C GLU A 139 11.53 11.85 10.79
N ASP A 140 11.25 11.27 11.97
CA ASP A 140 11.58 9.87 12.27
C ASP A 140 10.35 9.08 12.78
N ILE A 141 10.40 7.75 12.62
CA ILE A 141 9.46 6.84 13.27
C ILE A 141 9.62 6.86 14.80
N GLU A 142 10.83 7.19 15.28
CA GLU A 142 11.15 7.37 16.70
C GLU A 142 10.39 8.55 17.34
N ASP A 143 9.88 9.47 16.52
CA ASP A 143 9.02 10.58 16.97
C ASP A 143 7.57 10.15 17.22
N LEU A 144 7.19 8.91 16.90
CA LEU A 144 5.84 8.41 17.11
C LEU A 144 5.64 8.05 18.59
N PRO A 145 4.51 8.45 19.18
CA PRO A 145 4.19 8.04 20.54
C PRO A 145 3.68 6.60 20.55
N ASP A 146 3.80 5.95 21.71
CA ASP A 146 3.41 4.56 21.92
C ASP A 146 1.90 4.31 21.80
N ASN A 147 1.08 5.38 21.75
CA ASN A 147 -0.36 5.25 21.60
C ASN A 147 -0.99 6.26 20.66
N TYR A 148 -2.12 5.82 20.07
CA TYR A 148 -2.87 6.58 19.08
C TYR A 148 -3.42 7.91 19.62
N LYS A 149 -3.79 7.97 20.91
CA LYS A 149 -4.37 9.18 21.50
C LYS A 149 -3.32 10.29 21.56
N GLU A 150 -2.11 9.98 22.00
CA GLU A 150 -0.98 10.90 21.98
C GLU A 150 -0.61 11.30 20.55
N PHE A 151 -0.62 10.34 19.61
CA PHE A 151 -0.35 10.63 18.20
C PHE A 151 -1.32 11.67 17.63
N ILE A 152 -2.62 11.53 17.91
CA ILE A 152 -3.63 12.52 17.50
C ILE A 152 -3.43 13.85 18.22
N CYS A 153 -3.04 13.85 19.50
CA CYS A 153 -2.74 15.07 20.25
C CYS A 153 -1.51 15.83 19.71
N MET A 154 -0.56 15.17 19.05
CA MET A 154 0.57 15.83 18.39
C MET A 154 0.13 16.77 17.26
N ARG A 155 -1.08 16.58 16.70
CA ARG A 155 -1.64 17.41 15.62
C ARG A 155 -0.67 17.62 14.45
N ARG A 156 0.04 16.55 14.07
CA ARG A 156 0.98 16.58 12.93
C ARG A 156 0.26 17.01 11.66
N ARG A 157 0.93 17.84 10.87
CA ARG A 157 0.39 18.33 9.60
C ARG A 157 0.27 17.18 8.60
N VAL A 158 -0.84 17.14 7.87
CA VAL A 158 -1.00 16.22 6.74
C VAL A 158 -0.28 16.78 5.51
N LEU A 159 0.56 15.96 4.89
CA LEU A 159 1.31 16.32 3.70
C LEU A 159 0.41 16.31 2.47
N LEU A 160 0.62 17.28 1.57
CA LEU A 160 -0.10 17.35 0.31
C LEU A 160 0.40 16.27 -0.66
N PRO A 161 -0.50 15.70 -1.49
CA PRO A 161 -0.09 14.77 -2.53
C PRO A 161 0.70 15.50 -3.62
N GLN A 162 1.68 14.83 -4.21
CA GLN A 162 2.34 15.28 -5.43
C GLN A 162 1.46 14.97 -6.64
N ASN A 163 1.48 15.84 -7.64
CA ASN A 163 0.79 15.55 -8.91
C ASN A 163 1.57 14.53 -9.73
N ALA A 164 0.86 13.73 -10.51
CA ALA A 164 1.49 12.84 -11.48
C ALA A 164 2.39 13.60 -12.48
N SER A 165 3.53 13.01 -12.82
CA SER A 165 4.41 13.53 -13.87
C SER A 165 3.68 13.52 -15.23
N THR A 166 3.79 14.61 -15.99
CA THR A 166 3.16 14.74 -17.32
C THR A 166 4.01 14.18 -18.45
N SER A 167 5.26 13.83 -18.18
CA SER A 167 6.20 13.22 -19.11
C SER A 167 7.20 12.39 -18.32
N LEU A 168 7.72 11.32 -18.93
CA LEU A 168 8.77 10.49 -18.37
C LEU A 168 9.84 10.26 -19.44
N PRO A 169 11.13 10.22 -19.08
CA PRO A 169 12.18 9.82 -20.02
C PRO A 169 11.90 8.46 -20.67
N SER A 170 12.36 8.28 -21.90
CA SER A 170 12.10 7.07 -22.67
C SER A 170 12.71 5.83 -22.03
N LEU A 171 12.21 4.65 -22.39
CA LEU A 171 12.82 3.39 -21.99
C LEU A 171 14.23 3.26 -22.59
N PRO A 172 15.13 2.49 -21.95
CA PRO A 172 16.40 2.09 -22.55
C PRO A 172 16.17 1.24 -23.80
N THR A 173 16.98 1.44 -24.85
CA THR A 173 16.79 0.85 -26.19
C THR A 173 16.70 -0.68 -26.20
N ASP A 174 17.40 -1.36 -25.28
CA ASP A 174 17.48 -2.82 -25.22
C ASP A 174 16.39 -3.46 -24.34
N THR A 175 15.30 -2.75 -24.05
CA THR A 175 14.28 -3.19 -23.10
C THR A 175 12.97 -3.54 -23.79
N GLU A 176 12.70 -4.84 -23.87
CA GLU A 176 11.37 -5.32 -24.25
C GLU A 176 10.35 -5.09 -23.12
N PRO A 177 9.21 -4.41 -23.36
CA PRO A 177 8.21 -4.15 -22.32
C PRO A 177 7.62 -5.42 -21.70
N GLY A 178 7.64 -6.55 -22.42
CA GLY A 178 6.97 -7.78 -22.02
C GLY A 178 5.44 -7.66 -22.06
N GLU A 179 4.75 -8.79 -22.10
CA GLU A 179 3.29 -8.83 -22.12
C GLU A 179 2.71 -9.00 -20.72
N LEU A 180 1.61 -8.30 -20.44
CA LEU A 180 0.79 -8.65 -19.29
C LEU A 180 0.05 -9.95 -19.66
N PRO A 181 0.26 -11.07 -18.92
CA PRO A 181 -0.43 -12.33 -19.22
C PRO A 181 -1.95 -12.16 -19.15
N SER A 182 -2.72 -13.13 -19.65
CA SER A 182 -4.17 -13.14 -19.40
C SER A 182 -4.47 -13.18 -17.91
N LEU A 183 -5.65 -12.73 -17.46
CA LEU A 183 -6.03 -12.81 -16.03
C LEU A 183 -5.94 -14.25 -15.49
N VAL A 184 -6.34 -15.23 -16.32
CA VAL A 184 -6.28 -16.66 -15.98
C VAL A 184 -4.83 -17.08 -15.73
N ASP A 185 -3.93 -16.74 -16.65
CA ASP A 185 -2.50 -17.05 -16.51
C ASP A 185 -1.85 -16.28 -15.37
N PHE A 186 -2.25 -15.01 -15.14
CA PHE A 186 -1.77 -14.18 -14.04
C PHE A 186 -2.09 -14.84 -12.70
N ILE A 187 -3.34 -15.28 -12.51
CA ILE A 187 -3.77 -15.99 -11.30
C ILE A 187 -3.03 -17.33 -11.18
N ALA A 188 -2.92 -18.09 -12.28
CA ALA A 188 -2.23 -19.38 -12.27
C ALA A 188 -0.75 -19.24 -11.89
N ILE A 189 -0.04 -18.26 -12.45
CA ILE A 189 1.36 -17.96 -12.13
C ILE A 189 1.50 -17.54 -10.67
N SER A 190 0.63 -16.64 -10.19
CA SER A 190 0.65 -16.14 -8.80
C SER A 190 0.42 -17.24 -7.77
N LYS A 191 -0.39 -18.25 -8.12
CA LYS A 191 -0.74 -19.37 -7.25
C LYS A 191 0.24 -20.55 -7.28
N LYS A 192 1.22 -20.58 -8.20
CA LYS A 192 2.20 -21.66 -8.25
C LYS A 192 2.86 -21.79 -6.87
N LYS A 193 2.79 -22.99 -6.27
CA LYS A 193 3.46 -23.28 -5.00
C LYS A 193 4.93 -22.89 -5.16
N SER A 194 5.37 -21.91 -4.37
CA SER A 194 6.79 -21.78 -4.10
C SER A 194 7.16 -22.98 -3.24
N GLU A 195 8.07 -23.83 -3.74
CA GLU A 195 8.64 -24.94 -2.97
C GLU A 195 9.45 -24.44 -1.75
N GLU A 196 9.70 -23.13 -1.66
CA GLU A 196 10.57 -22.49 -0.68
C GLU A 196 9.92 -21.23 -0.07
N ASN A 197 8.66 -21.27 0.37
CA ASN A 197 8.10 -20.10 1.07
C ASN A 197 7.44 -20.40 2.42
N PRO A 198 8.23 -20.56 3.50
CA PRO A 198 7.71 -20.62 4.87
C PRO A 198 6.90 -19.35 5.25
N PHE A 199 7.11 -18.21 4.59
CA PHE A 199 6.39 -16.97 4.90
C PHE A 199 4.93 -16.98 4.46
N CYS A 200 4.55 -17.74 3.43
CA CYS A 200 3.14 -17.90 3.07
C CYS A 200 2.34 -18.59 4.18
N GLU A 201 2.99 -19.48 4.95
CA GLU A 201 2.38 -20.09 6.12
C GLU A 201 2.35 -19.11 7.31
N VAL A 202 3.44 -18.37 7.54
CA VAL A 202 3.52 -17.33 8.58
C VAL A 202 2.50 -16.20 8.35
N LEU A 203 2.34 -15.68 7.13
CA LEU A 203 1.36 -14.64 6.80
C LEU A 203 -0.08 -15.15 6.92
N LYS A 204 -0.35 -16.39 6.51
CA LYS A 204 -1.67 -17.02 6.75
C LYS A 204 -1.97 -17.18 8.23
N ALA A 205 -0.97 -17.56 9.02
CA ALA A 205 -1.08 -17.67 10.47
C ALA A 205 -1.29 -16.30 11.13
N ALA A 206 -0.49 -15.28 10.77
CA ALA A 206 -0.58 -13.93 11.30
C ALA A 206 -1.89 -13.22 10.93
N GLN A 207 -2.39 -13.39 9.70
CA GLN A 207 -3.68 -12.84 9.26
C GLN A 207 -4.88 -13.50 9.95
N SER A 208 -4.68 -14.65 10.58
CA SER A 208 -5.70 -15.34 11.38
C SER A 208 -5.69 -14.94 12.85
N GLN A 209 -4.74 -14.09 13.27
CA GLN A 209 -4.56 -13.65 14.66
C GLN A 209 -4.74 -12.13 14.78
N SER A 210 -5.25 -11.67 15.93
CA SER A 210 -5.18 -10.24 16.25
C SER A 210 -3.74 -9.88 16.60
N ALA A 211 -3.31 -8.67 16.22
CA ALA A 211 -2.00 -8.13 16.62
C ALA A 211 -1.79 -8.20 18.14
N GLU A 212 -2.88 -8.02 18.89
CA GLU A 212 -2.91 -8.15 20.35
C GLU A 212 -2.52 -9.55 20.85
N ARG A 213 -3.03 -10.64 20.22
CA ARG A 213 -2.65 -12.01 20.60
C ARG A 213 -1.18 -12.32 20.32
N LEU A 214 -0.67 -11.82 19.20
CA LEU A 214 0.75 -11.96 18.84
C LEU A 214 1.66 -11.26 19.86
N LEU A 215 1.27 -10.06 20.31
CA LEU A 215 2.01 -9.28 21.31
C LEU A 215 1.94 -9.92 22.71
N LEU A 216 0.86 -10.64 23.03
CA LEU A 216 0.68 -11.33 24.31
C LEU A 216 1.33 -12.72 24.36
N GLY A 217 1.86 -13.23 23.24
CA GLY A 217 2.60 -14.50 23.20
C GLY A 217 1.74 -15.74 23.46
N GLU A 218 0.44 -15.69 23.19
CA GLU A 218 -0.46 -16.82 23.43
C GLU A 218 -0.25 -17.95 22.40
N PRO A 219 -0.12 -19.23 22.84
CA PRO A 219 0.13 -20.36 21.94
C PRO A 219 -1.10 -20.74 21.10
N HIS A 220 -0.87 -21.37 19.95
CA HIS A 220 -1.90 -21.81 19.01
C HIS A 220 -2.12 -23.33 19.06
N ASP A 221 -3.37 -23.77 18.83
CA ASP A 221 -3.76 -25.17 18.63
C ASP A 221 -3.96 -25.44 17.12
N THR A 222 -2.99 -26.07 16.47
CA THR A 222 -3.17 -26.58 15.09
C THR A 222 -3.30 -28.10 15.12
N ASN A 223 -4.48 -28.62 14.73
CA ASN A 223 -4.73 -30.05 14.46
C ASN A 223 -3.96 -31.04 15.36
N GLY A 224 -4.06 -30.86 16.69
CA GLY A 224 -3.52 -31.79 17.67
C GLY A 224 -2.03 -31.68 17.99
N ASN A 225 -1.30 -30.70 17.45
CA ASN A 225 0.05 -30.37 17.90
C ASN A 225 0.12 -28.93 18.43
N VAL A 226 0.42 -28.82 19.72
CA VAL A 226 0.77 -27.56 20.38
C VAL A 226 2.21 -27.24 20.01
N GLN A 227 2.43 -26.24 19.17
CA GLN A 227 3.73 -25.60 19.02
C GLN A 227 3.65 -24.20 19.59
N GLN A 228 4.51 -23.91 20.57
CA GLN A 228 4.83 -22.52 20.87
C GLN A 228 5.40 -21.90 19.59
N VAL A 229 4.89 -20.74 19.21
CA VAL A 229 5.61 -19.88 18.27
C VAL A 229 6.87 -19.45 19.01
N THR A 230 7.95 -20.20 18.85
CA THR A 230 9.26 -19.78 19.33
C THR A 230 9.58 -18.51 18.57
N ASN A 231 9.66 -17.40 19.31
CA ASN A 231 10.12 -16.11 18.83
C ASN A 231 11.20 -16.30 17.76
N ALA A 232 11.01 -15.66 16.61
CA ALA A 232 12.09 -15.43 15.68
C ALA A 232 13.09 -14.48 16.33
N THR A 233 13.90 -15.00 17.25
CA THR A 233 15.07 -14.34 17.82
C THR A 233 16.12 -15.42 18.09
N ASN A 234 17.02 -15.59 17.14
CA ASN A 234 18.41 -15.93 17.40
C ASN A 234 19.20 -14.91 16.56
N ALA A 235 19.91 -13.92 17.09
CA ALA A 235 20.69 -13.94 18.31
C ALA A 235 20.82 -12.53 18.92
N THR A 236 20.46 -12.41 20.19
CA THR A 236 21.40 -12.10 21.29
C THR A 236 20.65 -12.30 22.60
N ASN A 237 21.20 -13.20 23.42
CA ASN A 237 20.60 -13.69 24.65
C ASN A 237 20.53 -12.65 25.77
N ALA A 238 19.53 -12.85 26.63
CA ALA A 238 19.65 -12.83 28.08
C ALA A 238 20.01 -11.50 28.77
N VAL A 239 19.02 -10.62 28.91
CA VAL A 239 18.68 -9.72 30.05
C VAL A 239 17.32 -9.15 29.60
N GLU A 240 16.14 -9.33 30.17
CA GLU A 240 15.69 -9.35 31.56
C GLU A 240 14.29 -10.00 31.54
N ARG A 241 14.18 -11.25 32.00
CA ARG A 241 12.90 -11.78 32.49
C ARG A 241 12.80 -11.33 33.93
N ASN A 242 12.15 -10.19 34.21
CA ASN A 242 11.71 -9.82 35.56
C ASN A 242 10.86 -8.55 35.57
N TRP A 243 9.71 -8.56 34.90
CA TRP A 243 8.58 -7.75 35.36
C TRP A 243 7.37 -8.66 35.50
N ILE A 244 7.28 -9.17 36.73
CA ILE A 244 6.18 -9.92 37.29
C ILE A 244 4.88 -9.15 37.10
N ASN A 245 3.91 -9.88 36.59
CA ASN A 245 2.47 -9.68 36.67
C ASN A 245 2.02 -9.24 38.09
N PRO A 246 1.46 -8.02 38.27
CA PRO A 246 0.76 -7.67 39.49
C PRO A 246 -0.54 -6.91 39.17
N PHE A 247 -1.34 -7.34 38.21
CA PHE A 247 -2.72 -6.84 38.07
C PHE A 247 -3.68 -7.98 37.74
N SER A 248 -3.86 -8.86 38.72
CA SER A 248 -5.13 -9.58 38.87
C SER A 248 -6.10 -8.68 39.64
N LYS A 249 -7.25 -8.42 39.01
CA LYS A 249 -8.45 -7.81 39.57
C LYS A 249 -8.37 -6.31 39.93
N GLN A 250 -8.64 -5.49 38.93
CA GLN A 250 -9.53 -4.34 39.09
C GLN A 250 -10.31 -4.18 37.79
N GLY A 251 -11.64 -4.22 37.89
CA GLY A 251 -12.51 -4.11 36.72
C GLY A 251 -12.49 -2.68 36.23
N ASP A 252 -12.11 -2.49 34.97
CA ASP A 252 -12.26 -1.25 34.24
C ASP A 252 -12.50 -1.59 32.76
N GLU A 253 -13.39 -0.83 32.15
CA GLU A 253 -13.76 -0.93 30.74
C GLU A 253 -12.52 -0.99 29.84
N LEU A 254 -12.34 -2.10 29.12
CA LEU A 254 -11.27 -2.26 28.14
C LEU A 254 -11.44 -1.20 27.04
N PRO A 255 -10.50 -0.25 26.86
CA PRO A 255 -10.63 0.80 25.87
C PRO A 255 -10.19 0.29 24.49
N PHE A 256 -10.46 -0.96 24.14
CA PHE A 256 -10.25 -1.50 22.80
C PHE A 256 -10.96 -2.86 22.71
N ASN A 257 -12.30 -2.86 22.69
CA ASN A 257 -13.01 -4.05 22.24
C ASN A 257 -12.57 -4.33 20.80
N SER A 258 -11.94 -5.48 20.62
CA SER A 258 -11.43 -5.98 19.36
C SER A 258 -12.53 -5.93 18.29
N VAL A 259 -12.36 -5.02 17.33
CA VAL A 259 -13.24 -4.87 16.15
C VAL A 259 -13.20 -6.12 15.24
N TRP A 260 -12.48 -7.17 15.64
CA TRP A 260 -12.21 -8.37 14.85
C TRP A 260 -13.02 -9.60 15.28
N GLU A 261 -13.79 -9.54 16.38
CA GLU A 261 -14.67 -10.65 16.77
C GLU A 261 -16.11 -10.49 16.25
N HIS A 262 -16.33 -10.44 14.93
CA HIS A 262 -17.69 -10.64 14.42
C HIS A 262 -17.74 -11.54 13.17
N LYS A 263 -18.04 -12.82 13.46
CA LYS A 263 -18.79 -13.82 12.67
C LYS A 263 -18.29 -14.16 11.26
N ARG A 264 -17.80 -15.41 11.14
CA ARG A 264 -17.90 -16.23 9.92
C ARG A 264 -19.29 -16.09 9.31
N TYR A 265 -19.39 -15.52 8.12
CA TYR A 265 -20.66 -15.46 7.39
C TYR A 265 -20.84 -16.71 6.52
N ARG A 266 -21.99 -17.35 6.71
CA ARG A 266 -22.58 -18.36 5.82
C ARG A 266 -22.80 -17.75 4.44
N ILE A 267 -22.35 -18.47 3.42
CA ILE A 267 -22.72 -18.26 2.02
C ILE A 267 -24.22 -18.57 1.87
N ALA A 268 -25.01 -17.59 1.42
CA ALA A 268 -26.35 -17.84 0.87
C ALA A 268 -26.82 -16.69 -0.05
N ASN A 269 -26.83 -17.00 -1.35
CA ASN A 269 -27.71 -16.60 -2.45
C ASN A 269 -27.93 -15.12 -2.85
N VAL A 270 -27.51 -14.91 -4.09
CA VAL A 270 -27.50 -13.73 -4.97
C VAL A 270 -28.90 -13.31 -5.45
N LYS A 271 -29.16 -12.00 -5.58
CA LYS A 271 -29.47 -11.30 -6.85
C LYS A 271 -29.90 -9.83 -6.63
N THR A 272 -29.05 -8.89 -7.05
CA THR A 272 -29.43 -7.70 -7.86
C THR A 272 -28.20 -7.21 -8.63
N LYS A 273 -28.43 -6.72 -9.85
CA LYS A 273 -27.43 -6.42 -10.88
C LYS A 273 -26.73 -5.07 -10.61
N SER A 274 -25.51 -5.14 -10.10
CA SER A 274 -24.41 -4.16 -10.09
C SER A 274 -23.50 -4.67 -8.97
N GLU A 275 -22.25 -5.07 -9.24
CA GLU A 275 -21.31 -5.48 -8.20
C GLU A 275 -20.97 -4.26 -7.31
N VAL A 276 -21.83 -3.95 -6.33
CA VAL A 276 -21.65 -2.85 -5.39
C VAL A 276 -20.36 -3.08 -4.61
N GLY A 277 -19.41 -2.14 -4.71
CA GLY A 277 -18.20 -2.12 -3.88
C GLY A 277 -16.94 -2.74 -4.49
N LYS A 278 -16.96 -3.19 -5.76
CA LYS A 278 -15.76 -3.66 -6.44
C LYS A 278 -15.14 -2.53 -7.26
N ILE A 279 -13.93 -2.11 -6.88
CA ILE A 279 -13.15 -1.14 -7.67
C ILE A 279 -12.45 -1.90 -8.79
N SER A 280 -12.72 -1.52 -10.03
CA SER A 280 -12.00 -1.97 -11.23
C SER A 280 -11.27 -0.79 -11.88
N GLY A 281 -10.22 -1.07 -12.65
CA GLY A 281 -9.49 -0.04 -13.41
C GLY A 281 -8.45 0.75 -12.60
N GLY A 282 -7.81 0.11 -11.61
CA GLY A 282 -6.62 0.63 -10.92
C GLY A 282 -6.78 2.01 -10.28
N ALA A 283 -5.76 2.85 -10.39
CA ALA A 283 -5.72 4.18 -9.77
C ALA A 283 -6.83 5.10 -10.29
N THR A 284 -7.07 5.08 -11.59
CA THR A 284 -8.10 5.90 -12.24
C THR A 284 -9.50 5.50 -11.76
N GLY A 285 -9.78 4.19 -11.74
CA GLY A 285 -11.03 3.64 -11.25
C GLY A 285 -11.24 3.91 -9.76
N ALA A 286 -10.19 3.77 -8.95
CA ALA A 286 -10.23 4.06 -7.52
C ALA A 286 -10.55 5.52 -7.21
N LEU A 287 -9.94 6.47 -7.93
CA LEU A 287 -10.20 7.89 -7.74
C LEU A 287 -11.63 8.28 -8.18
N ASN A 288 -12.12 7.70 -9.29
CA ASN A 288 -13.51 7.91 -9.71
C ASN A 288 -14.50 7.32 -8.70
N MET A 289 -14.23 6.11 -8.19
CA MET A 289 -15.05 5.52 -7.13
C MET A 289 -15.03 6.38 -5.86
N LEU A 290 -13.89 6.97 -5.48
CA LEU A 290 -13.81 7.88 -4.35
C LEU A 290 -14.74 9.09 -4.55
N ARG A 291 -14.73 9.70 -5.73
CA ARG A 291 -15.62 10.83 -6.05
C ARG A 291 -17.09 10.43 -5.96
N GLU A 292 -17.46 9.27 -6.51
CA GLU A 292 -18.84 8.77 -6.42
C GLU A 292 -19.24 8.41 -4.99
N TYR A 293 -18.33 7.84 -4.19
CA TYR A 293 -18.55 7.58 -2.77
C TYR A 293 -18.81 8.89 -1.99
N LEU A 294 -18.01 9.94 -2.22
CA LEU A 294 -18.21 11.25 -1.60
C LEU A 294 -19.55 11.90 -2.01
N LYS A 295 -19.96 11.74 -3.28
CA LYS A 295 -21.29 12.16 -3.76
C LYS A 295 -22.42 11.32 -3.15
N ALA A 296 -22.25 10.02 -2.97
CA ALA A 296 -23.27 9.17 -2.38
C ALA A 296 -23.58 9.59 -0.93
N LEU A 297 -22.54 9.97 -0.17
CA LEU A 297 -22.70 10.55 1.15
C LEU A 297 -23.59 11.82 1.10
N GLU A 298 -23.44 12.67 0.08
CA GLU A 298 -24.33 13.84 -0.14
C GLU A 298 -25.81 13.51 -0.16
N ILE A 299 -26.19 12.48 -0.93
CA ILE A 299 -27.60 12.16 -1.20
C ILE A 299 -28.27 11.70 0.09
N THR A 300 -27.54 11.03 0.97
CA THR A 300 -28.03 10.73 2.32
C THR A 300 -28.17 11.95 3.22
N HIS A 301 -27.41 13.03 2.99
CA HIS A 301 -27.44 14.26 3.79
C HIS A 301 -28.57 15.24 3.44
N ASN A 302 -29.12 15.18 2.23
CA ASN A 302 -30.19 16.08 1.79
C ASN A 302 -31.62 15.63 2.21
N ARG A 303 -31.78 14.53 2.94
CA ARG A 303 -33.07 14.17 3.56
C ARG A 303 -33.29 15.00 4.83
N ARG A 304 -34.13 16.04 4.72
CA ARG A 304 -34.62 16.91 5.82
C ARG A 304 -34.64 16.19 7.18
N GLY A 305 -33.70 16.52 8.06
CA GLY A 305 -33.69 16.04 9.44
C GLY A 305 -32.30 16.11 10.07
N GLY A 306 -32.16 16.82 11.19
CA GLY A 306 -30.90 17.15 11.87
C GLY A 306 -30.14 15.97 12.51
N ARG A 307 -30.08 14.80 11.86
CA ARG A 307 -29.34 13.61 12.32
C ARG A 307 -28.44 13.04 11.23
N ILE A 308 -27.70 13.92 10.57
CA ILE A 308 -26.78 13.62 9.46
C ILE A 308 -25.71 12.60 9.86
N TYR A 309 -25.14 12.74 11.06
CA TYR A 309 -24.10 11.84 11.57
C TYR A 309 -24.60 10.40 11.77
N GLU A 310 -25.81 10.23 12.33
CA GLU A 310 -26.43 8.91 12.48
C GLU A 310 -26.64 8.24 11.11
N GLN A 311 -27.00 9.00 10.08
CA GLN A 311 -27.18 8.48 8.72
C GLN A 311 -25.87 8.07 8.04
N ILE A 312 -24.77 8.81 8.26
CA ILE A 312 -23.42 8.39 7.82
C ILE A 312 -23.05 7.09 8.50
N LEU A 313 -23.22 7.01 9.82
CA LEU A 313 -22.92 5.80 10.57
C LEU A 313 -23.76 4.62 10.08
N GLU A 314 -25.05 4.82 9.83
CA GLU A 314 -25.92 3.77 9.28
C GLU A 314 -25.54 3.36 7.86
N LEU A 315 -25.00 4.26 7.03
CA LEU A 315 -24.41 3.90 5.74
C LEU A 315 -23.11 3.10 5.92
N GLU A 316 -22.18 3.58 6.75
CA GLU A 316 -20.89 2.91 7.02
C GLU A 316 -21.07 1.54 7.70
N LYS A 317 -22.18 1.32 8.41
CA LYS A 317 -22.55 0.01 8.97
C LYS A 317 -23.07 -0.97 7.93
N ARG A 318 -23.52 -0.51 6.76
CA ARG A 318 -24.02 -1.42 5.71
C ARG A 318 -22.84 -2.17 5.08
N SER A 319 -22.98 -3.49 5.02
CA SER A 319 -22.02 -4.36 4.34
C SER A 319 -21.84 -3.89 2.89
N GLY A 320 -20.59 -3.67 2.48
CA GLY A 320 -20.24 -3.20 1.13
C GLY A 320 -20.36 -1.69 0.88
N ALA A 321 -20.80 -0.90 1.86
CA ALA A 321 -20.90 0.57 1.76
C ALA A 321 -19.82 1.30 2.56
N SER A 322 -19.13 0.63 3.48
CA SER A 322 -18.09 1.27 4.29
C SER A 322 -16.85 1.63 3.47
N PHE A 323 -16.20 2.73 3.82
CA PHE A 323 -14.96 3.16 3.15
C PHE A 323 -13.92 2.03 3.14
N ARG A 324 -13.76 1.33 4.27
CA ARG A 324 -12.82 0.20 4.35
C ARG A 324 -13.23 -0.96 3.45
N ALA A 325 -14.52 -1.33 3.40
CA ALA A 325 -14.95 -2.43 2.54
C ALA A 325 -14.68 -2.15 1.06
N ILE A 326 -14.83 -0.88 0.64
CA ILE A 326 -14.66 -0.46 -0.76
C ILE A 326 -13.18 -0.22 -1.09
N PHE A 327 -12.47 0.54 -0.25
CA PHE A 327 -11.17 1.11 -0.58
C PHE A 327 -9.96 0.37 0.03
N ASN A 328 -10.16 -0.61 0.94
CA ASN A 328 -9.02 -1.26 1.61
C ASN A 328 -8.04 -1.91 0.62
N ARG A 329 -8.54 -2.61 -0.41
CA ARG A 329 -7.68 -3.27 -1.41
C ARG A 329 -6.91 -2.29 -2.28
N VAL A 330 -7.51 -1.16 -2.64
CA VAL A 330 -6.82 -0.15 -3.47
C VAL A 330 -5.77 0.63 -2.70
N LEU A 331 -5.99 0.82 -1.39
CA LEU A 331 -5.00 1.39 -0.48
C LEU A 331 -3.86 0.41 -0.19
N GLU A 332 -4.17 -0.88 -0.03
CA GLU A 332 -3.18 -1.96 0.15
C GLU A 332 -2.27 -2.12 -1.08
N LEU A 333 -2.82 -1.99 -2.28
CA LEU A 333 -2.05 -2.01 -3.53
C LEU A 333 -1.41 -0.65 -3.88
N GLY A 334 -1.67 0.38 -3.05
CA GLY A 334 -1.28 1.79 -3.24
C GLY A 334 -1.61 2.37 -4.61
N THR A 335 -2.65 1.83 -5.26
CA THR A 335 -3.29 2.43 -6.43
C THR A 335 -3.93 3.79 -6.09
N LEU A 336 -4.27 4.01 -4.83
CA LEU A 336 -4.74 5.28 -4.33
C LEU A 336 -3.84 5.74 -3.17
N SER A 337 -3.24 6.93 -3.31
CA SER A 337 -2.44 7.52 -2.24
C SER A 337 -3.32 7.93 -1.05
N ARG A 338 -2.85 7.66 0.17
CA ARG A 338 -3.47 8.14 1.41
C ARG A 338 -3.53 9.68 1.45
N ARG A 339 -2.48 10.36 0.98
CA ARG A 339 -2.45 11.84 0.87
C ARG A 339 -3.47 12.33 -0.15
N ARG A 340 -3.61 11.63 -1.27
CA ARG A 340 -4.61 11.97 -2.30
C ARG A 340 -6.03 11.79 -1.78
N VAL A 341 -6.34 10.68 -1.08
CA VAL A 341 -7.65 10.49 -0.44
C VAL A 341 -7.97 11.67 0.48
N TYR A 342 -7.05 11.98 1.41
CA TYR A 342 -7.25 13.07 2.35
C TYR A 342 -7.46 14.40 1.63
N TYR A 343 -6.65 14.70 0.63
CA TYR A 343 -6.76 15.93 -0.16
C TYR A 343 -8.10 16.04 -0.88
N GLU A 344 -8.57 14.99 -1.56
CA GLU A 344 -9.85 15.02 -2.27
C GLU A 344 -11.03 15.19 -1.30
N VAL A 345 -10.99 14.53 -0.13
CA VAL A 345 -12.00 14.72 0.92
C VAL A 345 -12.02 16.17 1.39
N VAL A 346 -10.86 16.74 1.79
CA VAL A 346 -10.80 18.12 2.29
C VAL A 346 -11.19 19.13 1.22
N LYS A 347 -10.74 18.94 -0.03
CA LYS A 347 -11.14 19.77 -1.16
C LYS A 347 -12.66 19.73 -1.36
N TYR A 348 -13.24 18.53 -1.35
CA TYR A 348 -14.67 18.34 -1.50
C TYR A 348 -15.48 19.05 -0.40
N GLU A 349 -15.04 18.99 0.85
CA GLU A 349 -15.68 19.72 1.96
C GLU A 349 -15.56 21.24 1.79
N ARG A 350 -14.40 21.74 1.33
CA ARG A 350 -14.18 23.17 1.09
C ARG A 350 -15.09 23.70 -0.02
N ASP A 351 -15.15 23.00 -1.15
CA ASP A 351 -15.92 23.44 -2.33
C ASP A 351 -17.42 23.58 -2.03
N ARG A 352 -17.90 22.96 -0.93
CA ARG A 352 -19.28 23.06 -0.43
C ARG A 352 -19.56 24.23 0.52
N GLY A 353 -18.54 25.00 0.92
CA GLY A 353 -18.73 26.31 1.53
C GLY A 353 -19.23 26.34 2.99
N ARG A 354 -18.93 25.36 3.87
CA ARG A 354 -19.03 25.53 5.35
C ARG A 354 -18.45 24.38 6.20
N SER A 355 -18.15 24.75 7.46
CA SER A 355 -17.73 23.99 8.64
C SER A 355 -18.64 22.80 9.00
N TYR A 356 -18.48 21.67 8.31
CA TYR A 356 -19.18 20.42 8.61
C TYR A 356 -18.20 19.28 8.90
N VAL A 357 -18.66 18.33 9.72
CA VAL A 357 -17.87 17.18 10.19
C VAL A 357 -17.80 16.16 9.07
N SER A 358 -16.61 16.02 8.49
CA SER A 358 -16.30 14.91 7.59
C SER A 358 -16.55 13.55 8.29
N PRO A 359 -16.97 12.49 7.57
CA PRO A 359 -16.98 11.11 8.11
C PRO A 359 -15.62 10.69 8.70
N PHE A 360 -14.55 11.34 8.25
CA PHE A 360 -13.17 11.13 8.68
C PHE A 360 -12.76 12.03 9.85
N GLY A 361 -13.71 12.68 10.53
CA GLY A 361 -13.48 13.44 11.77
C GLY A 361 -12.90 14.84 11.59
N CYS A 362 -12.79 15.37 10.37
CA CYS A 362 -12.32 16.74 10.17
C CYS A 362 -13.40 17.76 10.53
N LEU A 363 -13.22 18.47 11.65
CA LEU A 363 -13.76 19.81 11.84
C LEU A 363 -12.85 20.77 11.07
N CYS A 364 -13.35 21.39 10.00
CA CYS A 364 -12.64 22.47 9.31
C CYS A 364 -12.46 23.67 10.25
N SER A 365 -11.38 23.69 11.04
CA SER A 365 -10.94 24.86 11.82
C SER A 365 -9.50 25.28 11.51
N GLN A 366 -8.78 24.55 10.65
CA GLN A 366 -7.47 24.99 10.18
C GLN A 366 -7.49 25.36 8.69
N PRO A 367 -7.16 26.61 8.33
CA PRO A 367 -6.92 26.96 6.94
C PRO A 367 -5.64 26.24 6.45
N LEU A 368 -5.77 25.42 5.41
CA LEU A 368 -4.60 25.00 4.62
C LEU A 368 -3.87 26.26 4.12
N PRO A 369 -2.53 26.30 4.11
CA PRO A 369 -1.79 27.44 3.62
C PRO A 369 -2.23 27.76 2.19
N LEU A 370 -2.65 29.00 1.98
CA LEU A 370 -3.06 29.53 0.69
C LEU A 370 -1.98 29.19 -0.34
N LEU A 371 -2.39 28.50 -1.42
CA LEU A 371 -1.63 28.45 -2.65
C LEU A 371 -1.39 29.90 -3.07
N LYS A 372 -0.19 30.43 -2.81
CA LYS A 372 0.28 31.61 -3.52
C LYS A 372 0.40 31.17 -4.96
N THR A 373 -0.62 31.50 -5.75
CA THR A 373 -0.50 31.58 -7.20
C THR A 373 0.64 32.53 -7.47
N SER A 374 1.79 32.02 -7.89
CA SER A 374 2.83 32.82 -8.53
C SER A 374 2.25 33.34 -9.83
N SER A 375 1.76 34.57 -9.80
CA SER A 375 1.43 35.36 -10.98
C SER A 375 2.72 35.75 -11.69
N LEU A 376 2.85 35.26 -12.93
CA LEU A 376 3.70 35.70 -14.05
C LEU A 376 5.22 35.71 -13.86
#